data_AF-A0A139X671-F1
#
_entry.id   AF-A0A139X671-F1
#
_cell.length_a   1.000
_cell.length_b   1.000
_cell.length_c   1.000
_cell.angle_alpha   90.00
_cell.angle_beta   90.00
_cell.angle_gamma   90.00
#
_symmetry.space_group_name_H-M   'P 1'
#
loop_
_entity.id
_entity.type
_entity.pdbx_description
1 polymer ?
#
loop_
_entity_poly.entity_id
_entity_poly.type
_entity_poly.pdbx_seq_one_letter_code
_entity_poly.pdbx_strand_id
1 'polypeptide(L)'
;MTDVDDAEDAVIAGLESFFEPPETIEQFFTSSTILKASGVEFERKGKGIWQMNYKRQNYTVTFSPSIFDEMPSLRFMNFGDPLFEDLL
;
A
#
# COMPACT_ATOMS: atom_id res chain seq x y z
N MET A 1 -4.90 46.34 9.78
CA MET A 1 -4.05 45.78 8.72
C MET A 1 -4.19 44.28 8.88
N THR A 2 -4.91 43.67 7.95
CA THR A 2 -5.44 42.31 8.06
C THR A 2 -4.28 41.32 8.05
N ASP A 3 -4.14 40.57 9.14
CA ASP A 3 -3.24 39.43 9.25
C ASP A 3 -3.93 38.28 8.48
N VAL A 4 -3.51 38.07 7.23
CA VAL A 4 -4.10 37.11 6.27
C VAL A 4 -3.24 35.83 6.20
N ASP A 5 -2.19 35.74 7.01
CA ASP A 5 -1.17 34.68 6.93
C ASP A 5 -1.52 33.40 7.73
N ASP A 6 -2.64 33.35 8.47
CA ASP A 6 -3.04 32.15 9.24
C ASP A 6 -3.92 31.16 8.44
N ALA A 7 -4.30 31.49 7.21
CA ALA A 7 -5.27 30.71 6.43
C ALA A 7 -4.65 29.67 5.47
N GLU A 8 -3.33 29.57 5.38
CA GLU A 8 -2.65 28.70 4.40
C GLU A 8 -2.10 27.38 4.97
N ASP A 9 -2.04 27.20 6.29
CA ASP A 9 -1.45 25.99 6.90
C ASP A 9 -2.46 24.84 7.11
N ALA A 10 -3.77 25.15 7.19
CA ALA A 10 -4.79 24.14 7.51
C ALA A 10 -5.14 23.18 6.36
N VAL A 11 -4.72 23.48 5.12
CA VAL A 11 -5.13 22.72 3.92
C VAL A 11 -4.19 21.54 3.63
N ILE A 12 -2.97 21.55 4.16
CA ILE A 12 -1.94 20.53 3.85
C ILE A 12 -2.15 19.28 4.72
N ALA A 13 -2.50 19.44 6.00
CA ALA A 13 -2.77 18.30 6.90
C ALA A 13 -4.03 17.49 6.52
N GLY A 14 -5.00 18.12 5.86
CA GLY A 14 -6.23 17.45 5.41
C GLY A 14 -6.01 16.52 4.21
N LEU A 15 -4.97 16.75 3.40
CA LEU A 15 -4.67 15.95 2.22
C LEU A 15 -3.75 14.76 2.51
N GLU A 16 -2.95 14.84 3.58
CA GLU A 16 -2.15 13.71 4.07
C GLU A 16 -3.02 12.57 4.61
N SER A 17 -4.25 12.88 5.06
CA SER A 17 -5.21 11.89 5.55
C SER A 17 -5.91 11.08 4.45
N PHE A 18 -5.76 11.44 3.17
CA PHE A 18 -6.42 10.72 2.06
C PHE A 18 -5.55 9.60 1.46
N PHE A 19 -4.26 9.60 1.75
CA PHE A 19 -3.35 8.52 1.38
C PHE A 19 -3.04 7.71 2.64
N GLU A 20 -3.69 6.56 2.81
CA GLU A 20 -3.26 5.62 3.83
C GLU A 20 -1.77 5.33 3.62
N PRO A 21 -0.91 5.53 4.65
CA PRO A 21 0.52 5.37 4.47
C PRO A 21 0.79 3.92 4.04
N PRO A 22 1.77 3.69 3.16
CA PRO A 22 2.03 2.36 2.61
C PRO A 22 2.32 1.31 3.69
N GLU A 23 2.80 1.75 4.86
CA GLU A 23 3.01 0.92 6.04
C GLU A 23 1.70 0.38 6.64
N THR A 24 0.62 1.17 6.66
CA THR A 24 -0.69 0.73 7.13
C THR A 24 -1.29 -0.33 6.21
N ILE A 25 -1.20 -0.09 4.89
CA ILE A 25 -1.65 -1.05 3.88
C ILE A 25 -0.81 -2.35 4.00
N GLU A 26 0.51 -2.23 4.04
CA GLU A 26 1.42 -3.36 4.24
C GLU A 26 1.05 -4.18 5.50
N GLN A 27 0.84 -3.51 6.64
CA GLN A 27 0.41 -4.16 7.88
C GLN A 27 -0.92 -4.87 7.71
N PHE A 28 -1.91 -4.23 7.09
CA PHE A 28 -3.23 -4.82 6.88
C PHE A 28 -3.12 -6.12 6.07
N PHE A 29 -2.40 -6.10 4.96
CA PHE A 29 -2.24 -7.28 4.10
C PHE A 29 -1.43 -8.40 4.75
N THR A 30 -0.31 -8.06 5.36
CA THR A 30 0.61 -9.06 5.96
C THR A 30 0.05 -9.66 7.26
N SER A 31 -0.78 -8.91 7.99
CA SER A 31 -1.49 -9.37 9.18
C SER A 31 -2.86 -10.00 8.88
N SER A 32 -3.41 -9.80 7.68
CA SER A 32 -4.74 -10.29 7.32
C SER A 32 -4.81 -11.81 7.40
N THR A 33 -5.69 -12.28 8.29
CA THR A 33 -5.97 -13.72 8.44
C THR A 33 -6.86 -14.23 7.31
N ILE A 34 -7.65 -13.35 6.68
CA ILE A 34 -8.51 -13.69 5.54
C ILE A 34 -7.65 -14.07 4.34
N LEU A 35 -6.63 -13.27 4.03
CA LEU A 35 -5.69 -13.55 2.94
C LEU A 35 -4.95 -14.88 3.19
N LYS A 36 -4.47 -15.10 4.42
CA LYS A 36 -3.85 -16.38 4.81
C LYS A 36 -4.81 -17.56 4.66
N ALA A 37 -6.07 -17.41 5.06
CA ALA A 37 -7.09 -18.44 4.90
C ALA A 37 -7.41 -18.74 3.43
N SER A 38 -7.31 -17.73 2.55
CA SER A 38 -7.42 -17.88 1.10
C SER A 38 -6.16 -18.50 0.46
N GLY A 39 -5.14 -18.86 1.25
CA GLY A 39 -3.89 -19.44 0.76
C GLY A 39 -2.92 -18.39 0.18
N VAL A 40 -3.08 -17.13 0.59
CA VAL A 40 -2.18 -16.03 0.24
C VAL A 40 -1.12 -15.91 1.33
N GLU A 41 0.14 -15.99 0.94
CA GLU A 41 1.28 -15.82 1.86
C GLU A 41 2.13 -14.64 1.41
N PHE A 42 2.47 -13.75 2.34
CA PHE A 42 3.36 -12.63 2.08
C PHE A 42 4.70 -12.85 2.78
N GLU A 43 5.78 -12.84 2.02
CA GLU A 43 7.15 -12.92 2.52
C GLU A 43 7.88 -11.61 2.26
N ARG A 44 8.46 -11.01 3.29
CA ARG A 44 9.22 -9.77 3.15
C ARG A 44 10.55 -10.04 2.44
N LYS A 45 10.72 -9.51 1.23
CA LYS A 45 11.98 -9.61 0.47
C LYS A 45 12.89 -8.40 0.69
N GLY A 46 12.32 -7.23 0.99
CA GLY A 46 13.05 -5.99 1.16
C GLY A 46 12.28 -4.94 1.96
N LYS A 47 12.81 -3.72 2.00
CA LYS A 47 12.10 -2.57 2.58
C LYS A 47 10.98 -2.17 1.63
N GLY A 48 9.72 -2.39 2.01
CA GLY A 48 8.52 -2.11 1.20
C GLY A 48 8.38 -3.01 -0.05
N ILE A 49 9.07 -4.15 -0.10
CA ILE A 49 8.97 -5.15 -1.17
C ILE A 49 8.61 -6.50 -0.56
N TRP A 50 7.54 -7.09 -1.07
CA TRP A 50 6.99 -8.34 -0.59
C TRP A 50 6.83 -9.33 -1.73
N GLN A 51 7.03 -10.60 -1.44
CA GLN A 51 6.69 -11.69 -2.34
C GLN A 51 5.39 -12.31 -1.86
N MET A 52 4.33 -12.11 -2.62
CA MET A 52 3.04 -12.75 -2.42
C MET A 52 3.03 -14.10 -3.15
N ASN A 53 2.71 -15.19 -2.45
CA ASN A 53 2.38 -16.47 -3.05
C ASN A 53 0.87 -16.63 -3.10
N TYR A 54 0.30 -16.81 -4.29
CA TYR A 54 -1.12 -17.04 -4.49
C TYR A 54 -1.35 -17.96 -5.69
N LYS A 55 -2.25 -18.96 -5.57
CA LYS A 55 -2.58 -19.91 -6.65
C LYS A 55 -1.33 -20.57 -7.29
N ARG A 56 -0.31 -20.92 -6.49
CA ARG A 56 1.01 -21.46 -6.93
C ARG A 56 1.83 -20.52 -7.82
N GLN A 57 1.52 -19.24 -7.82
CA GLN A 57 2.30 -18.20 -8.48
C GLN A 57 2.92 -17.27 -7.44
N ASN A 58 4.14 -16.84 -7.71
CA ASN A 58 4.84 -15.86 -6.89
C ASN A 58 4.80 -14.50 -7.58
N TYR A 59 4.27 -13.51 -6.88
CA TYR A 59 4.18 -12.13 -7.32
C TYR A 59 5.05 -11.27 -6.41
N THR A 60 5.91 -10.45 -7.00
CA THR A 60 6.61 -9.42 -6.23
C THR A 60 5.77 -8.16 -6.21
N VAL A 61 5.31 -7.77 -5.03
CA VAL A 61 4.40 -6.66 -4.81
C VAL A 61 5.07 -5.57 -3.97
N THR A 62 4.60 -4.34 -4.14
CA THR A 62 4.96 -3.20 -3.27
C THR A 62 3.71 -2.41 -2.93
N PHE A 63 3.64 -1.94 -1.69
CA PHE A 63 2.56 -1.07 -1.23
C PHE A 63 2.95 0.42 -1.30
N SER A 64 4.22 0.70 -1.63
CA SER A 64 4.78 2.06 -1.67
C SER A 64 4.85 2.58 -3.09
N PRO A 65 4.22 3.72 -3.40
CA PRO A 65 4.28 4.30 -4.74
C PRO A 65 5.71 4.73 -5.11
N SER A 66 6.51 5.20 -4.15
CA SER A 66 7.92 5.56 -4.40
C SER A 66 8.77 4.38 -4.83
N ILE A 67 8.56 3.19 -4.24
CA ILE A 67 9.28 1.97 -4.61
C ILE A 67 8.82 1.48 -5.98
N PHE A 68 7.53 1.62 -6.28
CA PHE A 68 7.01 1.32 -7.61
C PHE A 68 7.55 2.28 -8.68
N ASP A 69 7.72 3.56 -8.35
CA ASP A 69 8.34 4.55 -9.25
C ASP A 69 9.80 4.19 -9.56
N GLU A 70 10.57 3.76 -8.56
CA GLU A 70 11.94 3.27 -8.73
C GLU A 70 11.99 1.92 -9.47
N MET A 71 11.03 1.02 -9.20
CA MET A 71 10.99 -0.33 -9.73
C MET A 71 9.57 -0.70 -10.25
N PRO A 72 9.19 -0.21 -11.45
CA PRO A 72 7.85 -0.40 -11.99
C PRO A 72 7.57 -1.84 -12.45
N SER A 73 8.58 -2.73 -12.37
CA SER A 73 8.39 -4.17 -12.57
C SER A 73 7.68 -4.85 -11.39
N LEU A 74 7.63 -4.19 -10.22
CA LEU A 74 6.87 -4.67 -9.06
C LEU A 74 5.38 -4.44 -9.30
N ARG A 75 4.53 -5.26 -8.70
CA ARG A 75 3.09 -5.02 -8.74
C ARG A 75 2.70 -4.09 -7.58
N PHE A 76 2.27 -2.88 -7.91
CA PHE A 76 1.74 -1.96 -6.91
C PHE A 76 0.42 -2.52 -6.36
N MET A 77 0.37 -2.75 -5.05
CA MET A 77 -0.78 -3.32 -4.37
C MET A 77 -1.43 -2.22 -3.55
N ASN A 78 -2.64 -1.83 -3.94
CA ASN A 78 -3.43 -0.81 -3.28
C ASN A 78 -4.89 -1.28 -3.17
N PHE A 79 -5.64 -0.67 -2.27
CA PHE A 79 -7.09 -0.88 -2.17
C PHE A 79 -7.76 -0.44 -3.48
N GLY A 80 -8.56 -1.35 -4.06
CA GLY A 80 -9.20 -1.15 -5.36
C GLY A 80 -8.38 -1.62 -6.57
N ASP A 81 -7.20 -2.21 -6.37
CA ASP A 81 -6.55 -2.96 -7.45
C ASP A 81 -7.33 -4.25 -7.75
N PRO A 82 -7.62 -4.59 -9.02
CA PRO A 82 -8.41 -5.78 -9.35
C PRO A 82 -7.76 -7.08 -8.88
N LEU A 83 -6.44 -7.11 -8.69
CA LEU A 83 -5.80 -8.26 -8.07
C LEU A 83 -6.20 -8.39 -6.59
N PHE A 84 -6.36 -7.28 -5.88
CA PHE A 84 -6.85 -7.31 -4.50
C PHE A 84 -8.30 -7.79 -4.43
N GLU A 85 -9.14 -7.37 -5.37
CA GLU A 85 -10.53 -7.84 -5.45
C GLU A 85 -10.62 -9.37 -5.69
N ASP A 86 -9.64 -9.99 -6.36
CA ASP A 86 -9.58 -11.46 -6.52
C ASP A 86 -9.09 -12.19 -5.25
N LEU A 87 -8.52 -11.47 -4.27
CA LEU A 87 -8.00 -12.04 -3.02
C LEU A 87 -9.03 -12.04 -1.86
N LEU A 88 -10.14 -11.30 -1.99
CA LEU A 88 -11.19 -11.15 -0.96
C LEU A 88 -12.50 -11.84 -1.33
#